data_AF-A0A7M2Y8E9-F1
#
_entry.id   AF-A0A7M2Y8E9-F1
#
_cell.length_a   1.000
_cell.length_b   1.000
_cell.length_c   1.000
_cell.angle_alpha   90.00
_cell.angle_beta   90.00
_cell.angle_gamma   90.00
#
_symmetry.space_group_name_H-M   'P 1'
#
loop_
_entity.id
_entity.type
_entity.pdbx_description
1 polymer ?
#
loop_
_entity_poly.entity_id
_entity_poly.type
_entity_poly.pdbx_seq_one_letter_code
_entity_poly.pdbx_strand_id
1 'polypeptide(L)'
;MKKILQISTLLLITFFYGQQVSDYQYIYIPEKFQDQEANKFGLNDLLKLKLKQKKFTILTESKEKWPAELLQNPCQVLTADLLNTSNMFKNKVKIDFKDCENKTIGSIDGTSSIKEFEPGMREALEVAAKKITMSMPKEKSTSIKKEDLSVVPESKTVQIVSVLKTEVTADQKAEVYSNGSLTLNRIFLTDGEFILVNPNNSVPYATFKPSTKKEVYRVKLADGAGTLGYLEDGKIVVELPNSDGSFRKEVFEKK
;
A
#
# COMPACT_ATOMS: atom_id res chain seq x y z
N MET A 1 34.90 20.69 49.54
CA MET A 1 33.90 19.82 48.88
C MET A 1 32.82 20.61 48.11
N LYS A 2 33.17 21.72 47.43
CA LYS A 2 32.20 22.51 46.62
C LYS A 2 32.41 22.40 45.11
N LYS A 3 33.59 21.96 44.66
CA LYS A 3 33.94 21.82 43.23
C LYS A 3 33.57 20.45 42.63
N ILE A 4 33.33 19.44 43.47
CA ILE A 4 32.89 18.10 43.02
C ILE A 4 31.38 18.11 42.69
N LEU A 5 30.61 18.98 43.35
CA LEU A 5 29.18 19.13 43.09
C LEU A 5 28.89 19.78 41.73
N GLN A 6 29.81 20.61 41.21
CA GLN A 6 29.64 21.31 39.94
C GLN A 6 29.94 20.43 38.70
N ILE A 7 30.62 19.30 38.88
CA ILE A 7 30.91 18.35 37.78
C ILE A 7 29.76 17.34 37.62
N SER A 8 28.93 17.14 38.66
CA SER A 8 27.80 16.20 38.65
C SER A 8 26.61 16.67 37.79
N THR A 9 26.49 17.98 37.50
CA THR A 9 25.34 18.55 36.78
C THR A 9 25.51 18.53 35.25
N LEU A 10 26.65 18.04 34.73
CA LEU A 10 26.91 17.99 33.28
C LEU A 10 26.57 16.63 32.63
N LEU A 11 25.99 15.69 33.39
CA LEU A 11 25.72 14.34 32.91
C LEU A 11 24.26 14.18 32.46
N LEU A 12 24.09 13.87 31.17
CA LEU A 12 22.94 13.23 30.51
C LEU A 12 21.72 14.12 30.14
N ILE A 13 21.91 14.98 29.15
CA ILE A 13 20.86 15.16 28.13
C ILE A 13 21.23 14.30 26.93
N THR A 14 21.12 12.98 27.06
CA THR A 14 21.09 12.12 25.87
C THR A 14 19.68 12.21 25.31
N PHE A 15 19.48 13.05 24.30
CA PHE A 15 18.28 13.00 23.48
C PHE A 15 18.20 11.61 22.85
N PHE A 16 17.37 10.73 23.42
CA PHE A 16 16.98 9.50 22.76
C PHE A 16 16.17 9.87 21.52
N TYR A 17 16.83 9.95 20.36
CA TYR A 17 16.14 9.92 19.07
C TYR A 17 15.60 8.50 18.87
N GLY A 18 14.46 8.21 19.51
CA GLY A 18 13.74 6.96 19.30
C GLY A 18 13.16 6.92 17.88
N GLN A 19 13.32 5.79 17.19
CA GLN A 19 12.65 5.56 15.91
C GLN A 19 11.14 5.51 16.15
N GLN A 20 10.41 6.45 15.57
CA GLN A 20 8.95 6.48 15.65
C GLN A 20 8.35 5.83 14.40
N VAL A 21 7.25 5.08 14.57
CA VAL A 21 6.56 4.40 13.45
C VAL A 21 6.14 5.39 12.35
N SER A 22 5.73 6.61 12.71
CA SER A 22 5.35 7.65 11.74
C SER A 22 6.49 8.17 10.88
N ASP A 23 7.75 7.99 11.27
CA ASP A 23 8.89 8.48 10.49
C ASP A 23 9.15 7.61 9.24
N TYR A 24 8.39 6.51 9.06
CA TYR A 24 8.52 5.58 7.96
C TYR A 24 7.43 5.76 6.91
N GLN A 25 7.79 5.61 5.65
CA GLN A 25 6.85 5.64 4.52
C GLN A 25 6.29 4.26 4.17
N TYR A 26 7.12 3.22 4.31
CA TYR A 26 6.82 1.87 3.84
C TYR A 26 6.60 0.91 5.00
N ILE A 27 5.56 0.09 4.89
CA ILE A 27 5.30 -1.00 5.82
C ILE A 27 5.13 -2.30 5.02
N TYR A 28 5.97 -3.27 5.30
CA TYR A 28 5.80 -4.64 4.87
C TYR A 28 4.84 -5.38 5.82
N ILE A 29 3.85 -6.06 5.23
CA ILE A 29 2.94 -6.94 5.96
C ILE A 29 3.11 -8.34 5.38
N PRO A 30 3.54 -9.33 6.19
CA PRO A 30 3.69 -10.69 5.71
C PRO A 30 2.34 -11.28 5.30
N GLU A 31 2.36 -12.23 4.38
CA GLU A 31 1.15 -12.94 3.93
C GLU A 31 0.46 -13.65 5.10
N LYS A 32 1.26 -14.20 6.02
CA LYS A 32 0.80 -14.80 7.27
C LYS A 32 1.57 -14.19 8.43
N PHE A 33 0.84 -13.84 9.49
CA PHE A 33 1.42 -13.43 10.76
C PHE A 33 2.07 -14.60 11.48
N GLN A 34 3.05 -14.32 12.33
CA GLN A 34 3.70 -15.35 13.15
C GLN A 34 2.69 -16.06 14.06
N ASP A 35 1.72 -15.30 14.59
CA ASP A 35 0.60 -15.85 15.33
C ASP A 35 -0.47 -16.40 14.38
N GLN A 36 -0.65 -17.73 14.40
CA GLN A 36 -1.62 -18.40 13.56
C GLN A 36 -3.07 -18.00 13.87
N GLU A 37 -3.40 -17.64 15.11
CA GLU A 37 -4.75 -17.22 15.47
C GLU A 37 -5.09 -15.87 14.83
N ALA A 38 -4.11 -14.97 14.71
CA ALA A 38 -4.30 -13.68 14.03
C ALA A 38 -4.67 -13.82 12.54
N ASN A 39 -4.34 -14.95 11.91
CA ASN A 39 -4.63 -15.21 10.50
C ASN A 39 -6.06 -15.70 10.21
N LYS A 40 -6.82 -16.13 11.22
CA LYS A 40 -8.11 -16.82 11.02
C LYS A 40 -9.32 -15.91 10.77
N PHE A 41 -9.18 -14.58 10.89
CA PHE A 41 -10.32 -13.63 10.90
C PHE A 41 -10.22 -12.48 9.89
N GLY A 42 -9.44 -12.67 8.81
CA GLY A 42 -9.24 -11.63 7.79
C GLY A 42 -8.62 -10.34 8.34
N LEU A 43 -7.86 -10.43 9.44
CA LEU A 43 -7.24 -9.27 10.09
C LEU A 43 -6.10 -8.68 9.25
N ASN A 44 -5.51 -9.48 8.37
CA ASN A 44 -4.45 -9.04 7.47
C ASN A 44 -4.94 -7.95 6.50
N ASP A 45 -6.07 -8.18 5.83
CA ASP A 45 -6.68 -7.21 4.91
C ASP A 45 -7.17 -5.96 5.65
N LEU A 46 -7.70 -6.14 6.86
CA LEU A 46 -8.10 -5.03 7.70
C LEU A 46 -6.89 -4.16 8.10
N LEU A 47 -5.79 -4.77 8.54
CA LEU A 47 -4.56 -4.05 8.90
C LEU A 47 -3.98 -3.30 7.69
N LYS A 48 -3.93 -3.95 6.52
CA LYS A 48 -3.53 -3.33 5.24
C LYS A 48 -4.37 -2.08 4.96
N LEU A 49 -5.69 -2.19 5.05
CA LEU A 49 -6.60 -1.08 4.81
C LEU A 49 -6.35 0.08 5.78
N LYS A 50 -6.23 -0.23 7.08
CA LYS A 50 -6.04 0.79 8.12
C LYS A 50 -4.71 1.52 7.99
N LEU A 51 -3.62 0.82 7.69
CA LEU A 51 -2.32 1.45 7.50
C LEU A 51 -2.29 2.31 6.22
N LYS A 52 -2.95 1.88 5.14
CA LYS A 52 -3.15 2.74 3.95
C LYS A 52 -3.91 4.02 4.27
N GLN A 53 -4.97 3.94 5.10
CA GLN A 53 -5.71 5.11 5.58
C GLN A 53 -4.81 6.08 6.38
N LYS A 54 -3.79 5.55 7.05
CA LYS A 54 -2.75 6.32 7.77
C LYS A 54 -1.60 6.77 6.87
N LYS A 55 -1.75 6.71 5.55
CA LYS A 55 -0.79 7.17 4.53
C LYS A 55 0.50 6.36 4.42
N PHE A 56 0.54 5.14 4.96
CA PHE A 56 1.65 4.22 4.71
C PHE A 56 1.51 3.52 3.36
N THR A 57 2.63 3.30 2.69
CA THR A 57 2.71 2.45 1.49
C THR A 57 2.93 1.00 1.92
N ILE A 58 2.03 0.11 1.51
CA ILE A 58 2.06 -1.28 1.97
C ILE A 58 2.75 -2.17 0.95
N LEU A 59 3.77 -2.88 1.41
CA LEU A 59 4.45 -3.94 0.68
C LEU A 59 3.90 -5.28 1.15
N THR A 60 3.45 -6.11 0.22
CA THR A 60 2.92 -7.44 0.52
C THR A 60 3.80 -8.56 -0.04
N GLU A 61 4.60 -8.23 -1.04
CA GLU A 61 5.57 -9.14 -1.62
C GLU A 61 6.78 -9.28 -0.71
N SER A 62 7.43 -10.44 -0.81
CA SER A 62 8.67 -10.73 -0.12
C SER A 62 9.78 -9.76 -0.53
N LYS A 63 10.81 -9.66 0.32
CA LYS A 63 11.88 -8.67 0.19
C LYS A 63 12.55 -8.70 -1.19
N GLU A 64 12.65 -9.87 -1.82
CA GLU A 64 13.30 -10.06 -3.12
C GLU A 64 12.59 -9.32 -4.26
N LYS A 65 11.30 -9.01 -4.10
CA LYS A 65 10.48 -8.33 -5.11
C LYS A 65 10.26 -6.85 -4.80
N TRP A 66 10.91 -6.32 -3.78
CA TRP A 66 10.81 -4.88 -3.48
C TRP A 66 11.48 -4.05 -4.57
N PRO A 67 11.03 -2.80 -4.78
CA PRO A 67 11.72 -1.82 -5.63
C PRO A 67 13.21 -1.72 -5.29
N ALA A 68 14.05 -1.49 -6.31
CA ALA A 68 15.51 -1.43 -6.16
C ALA A 68 15.97 -0.43 -5.09
N GLU A 69 15.24 0.68 -4.91
CA GLU A 69 15.50 1.70 -3.89
C GLU A 69 15.38 1.13 -2.46
N LEU A 70 14.39 0.27 -2.22
CA LEU A 70 14.15 -0.38 -0.92
C LEU A 70 15.07 -1.58 -0.70
N LEU A 71 15.51 -2.25 -1.76
CA LEU A 71 16.54 -3.28 -1.67
C LEU A 71 17.90 -2.70 -1.25
N GLN A 72 18.23 -1.49 -1.74
CA GLN A 72 19.45 -0.77 -1.36
C GLN A 72 19.37 -0.21 0.07
N ASN A 73 18.17 0.11 0.56
CA ASN A 73 17.98 0.59 1.94
C ASN A 73 16.74 -0.05 2.61
N PRO A 74 16.86 -1.31 3.08
CA PRO A 74 15.73 -2.05 3.64
C PRO A 74 15.25 -1.50 4.99
N CYS A 75 16.08 -0.70 5.67
CA CYS A 75 15.73 -0.05 6.92
C CYS A 75 14.80 1.14 6.75
N GLN A 76 14.34 1.44 5.53
CA GLN A 76 13.23 2.37 5.28
C GLN A 76 11.86 1.69 5.36
N VAL A 77 11.83 0.38 5.54
CA VAL A 77 10.61 -0.43 5.62
C VAL A 77 10.44 -0.98 7.04
N LEU A 78 9.26 -0.79 7.63
CA LEU A 78 8.88 -1.50 8.85
C LEU A 78 8.15 -2.78 8.51
N THR A 79 8.38 -3.83 9.29
CA THR A 79 7.53 -5.02 9.26
C THR A 79 6.43 -4.86 10.30
N ALA A 80 5.16 -4.92 9.87
CA ALA A 80 4.02 -4.96 10.77
C ALA A 80 3.56 -6.41 10.98
N ASP A 81 3.61 -6.84 12.22
CA ASP A 81 3.18 -8.17 12.66
C ASP A 81 1.97 -8.03 13.59
N LEU A 82 1.10 -9.05 13.61
CA LEU A 82 -0.13 -9.03 14.38
C LEU A 82 -0.16 -10.23 15.32
N LEU A 83 -0.38 -9.95 16.60
CA LEU A 83 -0.42 -10.95 17.66
C LEU A 83 -1.80 -10.95 18.32
N ASN A 84 -2.33 -12.14 18.57
CA ASN A 84 -3.51 -12.34 19.40
C ASN A 84 -3.09 -12.36 20.87
N THR A 85 -3.55 -11.37 21.64
CA THR A 85 -3.27 -11.26 23.08
C THR A 85 -4.53 -11.45 23.92
N SER A 86 -5.55 -12.08 23.34
CA SER A 86 -6.86 -12.29 23.95
C SER A 86 -6.77 -13.12 25.23
N ASN A 87 -7.78 -12.94 26.09
CA ASN A 87 -7.96 -13.77 27.28
C ASN A 87 -9.42 -14.24 27.36
N MET A 88 -9.76 -15.04 28.38
CA MET A 88 -11.10 -15.63 28.54
C MET A 88 -12.25 -14.61 28.54
N PHE A 89 -11.98 -13.33 28.82
CA PHE A 89 -13.01 -12.31 28.99
C PHE A 89 -13.02 -11.25 27.89
N LYS A 90 -11.92 -11.07 27.15
CA LYS A 90 -11.76 -9.98 26.18
C LYS A 90 -10.94 -10.42 24.97
N ASN A 91 -11.41 -10.00 23.80
CA ASN A 91 -10.67 -10.09 22.56
C ASN A 91 -9.63 -8.97 22.50
N LYS A 92 -8.37 -9.32 22.24
CA LYS A 92 -7.26 -8.37 22.20
C LYS A 92 -6.31 -8.71 21.05
N VAL A 93 -5.81 -7.65 20.43
CA VAL A 93 -4.77 -7.74 19.41
C VAL A 93 -3.66 -6.76 19.74
N LYS A 94 -2.44 -7.11 19.32
CA LYS A 94 -1.27 -6.24 19.36
C LYS A 94 -0.66 -6.16 17.98
N ILE A 95 -0.44 -4.93 17.51
CA ILE A 95 0.31 -4.66 16.28
C ILE A 95 1.73 -4.30 16.67
N ASP A 96 2.70 -5.10 16.23
CA ASP A 96 4.13 -4.83 16.45
C ASP A 96 4.76 -4.33 15.15
N PHE A 97 5.47 -3.21 15.25
CA PHE A 97 6.28 -2.66 14.17
C PHE A 97 7.74 -2.96 14.45
N LYS A 98 8.35 -3.78 13.58
CA LYS A 98 9.74 -4.21 13.66
C LYS A 98 10.57 -3.50 12.58
N ASP A 99 11.79 -3.12 12.90
CA ASP A 99 12.74 -2.58 11.92
C ASP A 99 13.42 -3.68 11.10
N CYS A 100 14.39 -3.30 10.26
CA CYS A 100 15.17 -4.21 9.42
C CYS A 100 16.03 -5.22 10.21
N GLU A 101 16.27 -4.97 11.50
CA GLU A 101 17.01 -5.84 12.42
C GLU A 101 16.07 -6.71 13.27
N ASN A 102 14.77 -6.73 12.93
CA ASN A 102 13.70 -7.39 13.69
C ASN A 102 13.49 -6.85 15.11
N LYS A 103 13.98 -5.64 15.41
CA LYS A 103 13.75 -4.99 16.69
C LYS A 103 12.40 -4.28 16.68
N THR A 104 11.57 -4.54 17.69
CA THR A 104 10.29 -3.84 17.85
C THR A 104 10.53 -2.38 18.23
N ILE A 105 10.15 -1.47 17.35
CA ILE A 105 10.24 -0.02 17.57
C ILE A 105 8.94 0.59 18.07
N GLY A 106 7.82 -0.13 17.92
CA GLY A 106 6.52 0.31 18.42
C GLY A 106 5.54 -0.85 18.51
N SER A 107 4.74 -0.84 19.57
CA SER A 107 3.66 -1.82 19.81
C SER A 107 2.38 -1.08 20.12
N ILE A 108 1.28 -1.49 19.49
CA ILE A 108 -0.02 -0.85 19.68
C ILE A 108 -1.07 -1.92 19.99
N ASP A 109 -1.63 -1.84 21.19
CA ASP A 109 -2.66 -2.75 21.66
C ASP A 109 -4.08 -2.24 21.35
N GLY A 110 -4.95 -3.17 21.00
CA GLY A 110 -6.38 -2.99 20.82
C GLY A 110 -7.17 -4.00 21.65
N THR A 111 -8.35 -3.62 22.11
CA THR A 111 -9.20 -4.48 22.94
C THR A 111 -10.65 -4.25 22.58
N SER A 112 -11.41 -5.34 22.52
CA SER A 112 -12.85 -5.35 22.30
C SER A 112 -13.57 -6.02 23.48
N SER A 113 -14.77 -5.52 23.77
CA SER A 113 -15.71 -6.12 24.72
C SER A 113 -16.73 -7.05 24.07
N ILE A 114 -16.76 -7.14 22.74
CA ILE A 114 -17.58 -8.12 22.02
C ILE A 114 -17.04 -9.50 22.37
N LYS A 115 -17.94 -10.41 22.78
CA LYS A 115 -17.55 -11.75 23.23
C LYS A 115 -17.28 -12.68 22.05
N GLU A 116 -18.05 -12.52 20.98
CA GLU A 116 -17.88 -13.25 19.72
C GLU A 116 -16.50 -12.96 19.13
N PHE A 117 -15.76 -14.02 18.84
CA PHE A 117 -14.33 -13.93 18.58
C PHE A 117 -13.98 -13.16 17.30
N GLU A 118 -14.59 -13.52 16.16
CA GLU A 118 -14.33 -12.85 14.89
C GLU A 118 -14.67 -11.33 14.91
N PRO A 119 -15.90 -10.90 15.27
CA PRO A 119 -16.21 -9.47 15.34
C PRO A 119 -15.42 -8.76 16.43
N GLY A 120 -15.14 -9.42 17.56
CA GLY A 120 -14.32 -8.85 18.62
C GLY A 120 -12.85 -8.64 18.22
N MET A 121 -12.25 -9.56 17.46
CA MET A 121 -10.89 -9.42 16.95
C MET A 121 -10.79 -8.30 15.90
N ARG A 122 -11.81 -8.18 15.02
CA ARG A 122 -11.90 -7.09 14.05
C ARG A 122 -12.05 -5.74 14.74
N GLU A 123 -12.92 -5.63 15.74
CA GLU A 123 -13.08 -4.40 16.53
C GLU A 123 -11.80 -4.07 17.32
N ALA A 124 -11.15 -5.05 17.94
CA ALA A 124 -9.90 -4.84 18.64
C ALA A 124 -8.84 -4.26 17.70
N LEU A 125 -8.75 -4.74 16.46
CA LEU A 125 -7.84 -4.21 15.45
C LEU A 125 -8.21 -2.77 15.02
N GLU A 126 -9.50 -2.46 14.87
CA GLU A 126 -9.96 -1.09 14.63
C GLU A 126 -9.54 -0.14 15.77
N VAL A 127 -9.67 -0.57 17.02
CA VAL A 127 -9.25 0.19 18.21
C VAL A 127 -7.74 0.40 18.23
N ALA A 128 -6.94 -0.63 17.93
CA ALA A 128 -5.49 -0.51 17.81
C ALA A 128 -5.13 0.48 16.68
N ALA A 129 -5.72 0.31 15.50
CA ALA A 129 -5.45 1.11 14.32
C ALA A 129 -5.73 2.61 14.50
N LYS A 130 -6.74 2.98 15.32
CA LYS A 130 -7.02 4.39 15.63
C LYS A 130 -5.84 5.10 16.29
N LYS A 131 -5.07 4.37 17.12
CA LYS A 131 -3.90 4.90 17.85
C LYS A 131 -2.65 5.05 16.95
N ILE A 132 -2.66 4.47 15.75
CA ILE A 132 -1.58 4.63 14.79
C ILE A 132 -1.56 6.07 14.29
N THR A 133 -0.41 6.72 14.39
CA THR A 133 -0.19 8.05 13.82
C THR A 133 0.00 7.96 12.30
N MET A 134 -0.33 9.05 11.59
CA MET A 134 -0.15 9.09 10.15
C MET A 134 1.35 9.07 9.79
N SER A 135 1.68 8.46 8.65
CA SER A 135 3.02 8.53 8.09
C SER A 135 3.40 9.98 7.80
N MET A 136 4.54 10.40 8.36
CA MET A 136 5.19 11.68 8.15
C MET A 136 6.70 11.45 8.00
N PRO A 137 7.14 10.87 6.86
CA PRO A 137 8.56 10.60 6.64
C PRO A 137 9.33 11.91 6.66
N LYS A 138 10.32 12.00 7.54
CA LYS A 138 11.27 13.11 7.50
C LYS A 138 12.16 12.86 6.30
N GLU A 139 12.19 13.77 5.34
CA GLU A 139 13.14 13.71 4.22
C GLU A 139 14.56 13.67 4.79
N LYS A 140 15.12 12.47 4.92
CA LYS A 140 16.55 12.29 5.11
C LYS A 140 17.16 12.55 3.75
N SER A 141 17.51 13.80 3.48
CA SER A 141 18.35 14.19 2.35
C SER A 141 19.66 13.41 2.44
N THR A 142 19.70 12.25 1.81
CA THR A 142 20.92 11.49 1.65
C THR A 142 21.54 12.04 0.38
N SER A 143 22.39 13.06 0.55
CA SER A 143 23.23 13.57 -0.52
C SER A 143 24.16 12.44 -0.98
N ILE A 144 23.73 11.67 -1.97
CA ILE A 144 24.63 10.87 -2.76
C ILE A 144 25.30 11.84 -3.72
N LYS A 145 26.54 12.17 -3.37
CA LYS A 145 27.53 12.87 -4.20
C LYS A 145 27.54 12.20 -5.58
N LYS A 146 26.85 12.80 -6.55
CA LYS A 146 27.10 12.57 -7.97
C LYS A 146 28.48 13.14 -8.25
N GLU A 147 29.44 12.25 -8.45
CA GLU A 147 30.70 12.65 -9.04
C GLU A 147 30.49 12.83 -10.54
N ASP A 148 30.96 13.98 -10.99
CA ASP A 148 30.76 14.64 -12.26
C ASP A 148 31.62 14.01 -13.35
N LEU A 149 31.03 13.76 -14.51
CA LEU A 149 31.73 13.75 -15.79
C LEU A 149 30.85 14.47 -16.82
N SER A 150 30.98 15.80 -16.82
CA SER A 150 31.28 16.65 -17.98
C SER A 150 30.28 16.64 -19.15
N VAL A 151 29.35 17.60 -19.02
CA VAL A 151 28.85 18.57 -20.02
C VAL A 151 29.62 18.66 -21.34
N VAL A 152 28.93 18.52 -22.48
CA VAL A 152 28.73 19.55 -23.54
C VAL A 152 27.39 19.27 -24.26
N PRO A 153 26.59 20.31 -24.65
CA PRO A 153 25.15 20.21 -24.87
C PRO A 153 24.73 20.24 -26.36
N GLU A 154 23.40 20.25 -26.56
CA GLU A 154 22.63 20.62 -27.78
C GLU A 154 22.29 19.44 -28.73
N SER A 155 21.09 19.21 -29.26
CA SER A 155 19.69 19.65 -29.06
C SER A 155 18.86 18.86 -30.09
N LYS A 156 17.69 18.33 -29.68
CA LYS A 156 16.52 17.87 -30.49
C LYS A 156 16.81 16.78 -31.55
N THR A 157 16.08 15.67 -31.69
CA THR A 157 14.65 15.39 -31.52
C THR A 157 14.48 13.86 -31.59
N VAL A 158 13.58 13.34 -30.76
CA VAL A 158 12.79 12.09 -30.86
C VAL A 158 13.23 11.05 -31.91
N GLN A 159 13.68 9.89 -31.41
CA GLN A 159 13.34 8.54 -31.91
C GLN A 159 13.96 7.50 -30.98
N ILE A 160 13.13 6.68 -30.30
CA ILE A 160 13.61 5.42 -29.71
C ILE A 160 12.69 4.32 -30.25
N VAL A 161 13.15 3.74 -31.34
CA VAL A 161 12.75 2.44 -31.85
C VAL A 161 13.64 1.43 -31.13
N SER A 162 13.01 0.57 -30.31
CA SER A 162 13.18 -0.90 -30.30
C SER A 162 14.58 -1.47 -29.95
N VAL A 163 14.78 -2.56 -29.20
CA VAL A 163 13.97 -3.76 -28.99
C VAL A 163 14.74 -4.67 -27.99
N LEU A 164 13.99 -5.26 -27.05
CA LEU A 164 14.06 -6.64 -26.49
C LEU A 164 15.29 -7.13 -25.68
N LYS A 165 15.19 -8.15 -24.80
CA LYS A 165 14.13 -9.13 -24.40
C LYS A 165 14.44 -9.59 -22.97
N THR A 166 13.50 -10.10 -22.17
CA THR A 166 13.06 -11.51 -22.16
C THR A 166 11.64 -11.58 -21.58
N GLU A 167 10.62 -11.76 -22.42
CA GLU A 167 9.82 -13.00 -22.61
C GLU A 167 8.95 -13.45 -21.43
N VAL A 168 7.65 -13.17 -21.53
CA VAL A 168 6.61 -14.20 -21.39
C VAL A 168 5.60 -14.00 -22.51
N THR A 169 5.47 -15.02 -23.35
CA THR A 169 4.52 -15.18 -24.47
C THR A 169 3.10 -15.40 -23.98
N ALA A 170 2.14 -14.58 -24.47
CA ALA A 170 0.84 -15.01 -25.01
C ALA A 170 0.04 -13.77 -25.48
N ASP A 171 0.22 -13.43 -26.75
CA ASP A 171 -0.71 -12.77 -27.67
C ASP A 171 -2.04 -12.23 -27.09
N GLN A 172 -2.08 -10.95 -26.69
CA GLN A 172 -3.31 -10.17 -26.65
C GLN A 172 -3.05 -8.71 -27.04
N LYS A 173 -3.62 -8.29 -28.16
CA LYS A 173 -3.73 -6.87 -28.55
C LYS A 173 -4.23 -6.05 -27.37
N ALA A 174 -3.42 -5.12 -26.85
CA ALA A 174 -3.88 -4.12 -25.90
C ALA A 174 -4.98 -3.29 -26.59
N GLU A 175 -6.23 -3.44 -26.16
CA GLU A 175 -7.34 -2.66 -26.68
C GLU A 175 -7.33 -1.30 -26.00
N VAL A 176 -7.28 -0.22 -26.77
CA VAL A 176 -7.21 1.15 -26.24
C VAL A 176 -8.62 1.74 -26.18
N TYR A 177 -8.93 2.37 -25.05
CA TYR A 177 -10.23 2.95 -24.74
C TYR A 177 -10.07 4.41 -24.32
N SER A 178 -11.02 5.27 -24.68
CA SER A 178 -10.96 6.70 -24.34
C SER A 178 -12.34 7.33 -24.17
N ASN A 179 -12.43 8.35 -23.33
CA ASN A 179 -13.61 9.19 -23.15
C ASN A 179 -13.37 10.66 -23.56
N GLY A 180 -12.35 10.89 -24.40
CA GLY A 180 -11.89 12.22 -24.80
C GLY A 180 -10.84 12.82 -23.86
N SER A 181 -11.04 12.72 -22.55
CA SER A 181 -10.11 13.29 -21.54
C SER A 181 -9.07 12.29 -21.05
N LEU A 182 -9.45 11.02 -20.94
CA LEU A 182 -8.61 9.92 -20.46
C LEU A 182 -8.44 8.88 -21.57
N THR A 183 -7.25 8.28 -21.65
CA THR A 183 -6.96 7.14 -22.53
C THR A 183 -6.42 6.01 -21.66
N LEU A 184 -7.05 4.84 -21.77
CA LEU A 184 -6.80 3.67 -20.95
C LEU A 184 -6.57 2.45 -21.83
N ASN A 185 -5.61 1.61 -21.46
CA ASN A 185 -5.39 0.33 -22.11
C ASN A 185 -6.12 -0.75 -21.32
N ARG A 186 -6.88 -1.59 -22.01
CA ARG A 186 -7.48 -2.79 -21.44
C ARG A 186 -6.49 -3.95 -21.55
N ILE A 187 -6.19 -4.56 -20.42
CA ILE A 187 -5.33 -5.73 -20.31
C ILE A 187 -6.14 -6.83 -19.63
N PHE A 188 -6.31 -7.97 -20.29
CA PHE A 188 -6.97 -9.10 -19.64
C PHE A 188 -6.01 -9.82 -18.71
N LEU A 189 -6.58 -10.31 -17.63
CA LEU A 189 -5.96 -11.21 -16.67
C LEU A 189 -6.57 -12.61 -16.87
N THR A 190 -6.36 -13.50 -15.90
CA THR A 190 -6.96 -14.83 -15.89
C THR A 190 -8.46 -14.77 -15.59
N ASP A 191 -9.19 -15.82 -15.97
CA ASP A 191 -10.60 -16.03 -15.60
C ASP A 191 -11.59 -14.93 -16.02
N GLY A 192 -11.28 -14.21 -17.10
CA GLY A 192 -12.13 -13.14 -17.63
C GLY A 192 -12.06 -11.84 -16.83
N GLU A 193 -11.18 -11.75 -15.84
CA GLU A 193 -10.80 -10.50 -15.18
C GLU A 193 -10.00 -9.64 -16.15
N PHE A 194 -10.16 -8.31 -16.07
CA PHE A 194 -9.30 -7.38 -16.81
C PHE A 194 -9.09 -6.09 -16.02
N ILE A 195 -8.07 -5.35 -16.42
CA ILE A 195 -7.74 -4.04 -15.85
C ILE A 195 -7.76 -2.97 -16.93
N LEU A 196 -8.12 -1.74 -16.52
CA LEU A 196 -7.89 -0.53 -17.28
C LEU A 196 -6.70 0.20 -16.70
N VAL A 197 -5.66 0.43 -17.51
CA VAL A 197 -4.44 1.12 -17.08
C VAL A 197 -4.24 2.40 -17.85
N ASN A 198 -3.89 3.48 -17.16
CA ASN A 198 -3.37 4.67 -17.81
C ASN A 198 -1.87 4.46 -18.04
N PRO A 199 -1.34 4.56 -19.27
CA PRO A 199 0.08 4.32 -19.54
C PRO A 199 1.02 5.25 -18.76
N ASN A 200 0.53 6.40 -18.28
CA ASN A 200 1.29 7.36 -17.50
C ASN A 200 1.16 7.14 -15.98
N ASN A 201 0.48 6.08 -15.53
CA ASN A 201 0.26 5.80 -14.10
C ASN A 201 0.56 4.32 -13.78
N SER A 202 1.32 4.09 -12.71
CA SER A 202 1.66 2.76 -12.23
C SER A 202 0.49 2.03 -11.55
N VAL A 203 -0.58 2.74 -11.19
CA VAL A 203 -1.79 2.16 -10.59
C VAL A 203 -2.88 2.02 -11.66
N PRO A 204 -3.51 0.83 -11.82
CA PRO A 204 -4.65 0.65 -12.70
C PRO A 204 -5.78 1.61 -12.32
N TYR A 205 -6.41 2.22 -13.33
CA TYR A 205 -7.58 3.08 -13.15
C TYR A 205 -8.73 2.29 -12.51
N ALA A 206 -8.96 1.06 -12.98
CA ALA A 206 -9.97 0.16 -12.44
C ALA A 206 -9.67 -1.32 -12.73
N THR A 207 -10.11 -2.20 -11.83
CA THR A 207 -10.04 -3.67 -11.97
C THR A 207 -11.45 -4.24 -12.09
N PHE A 208 -11.69 -5.08 -13.09
CA PHE A 208 -13.00 -5.61 -13.46
C PHE A 208 -13.06 -7.11 -13.24
N LYS A 209 -13.82 -7.54 -12.23
CA LYS A 209 -14.06 -8.96 -11.96
C LYS A 209 -15.42 -9.39 -12.49
N PRO A 210 -15.53 -10.49 -13.26
CA PRO A 210 -16.80 -10.96 -13.78
C PRO A 210 -17.86 -11.14 -12.68
N SER A 211 -19.09 -10.72 -12.96
CA SER A 211 -20.25 -11.06 -12.13
C SER A 211 -20.97 -12.29 -12.68
N THR A 212 -22.05 -12.71 -12.02
CA THR A 212 -22.92 -13.79 -12.52
C THR A 212 -23.72 -13.38 -13.75
N LYS A 213 -23.87 -12.07 -14.01
CA LYS A 213 -24.53 -11.54 -15.19
C LYS A 213 -23.47 -11.28 -16.28
N LYS A 214 -23.72 -11.83 -17.48
CA LYS A 214 -22.86 -11.64 -18.65
C LYS A 214 -22.60 -10.15 -18.88
N GLU A 215 -21.35 -9.80 -19.19
CA GLU A 215 -20.89 -8.43 -19.50
C GLU A 215 -21.08 -7.41 -18.36
N VAL A 216 -21.40 -7.87 -17.14
CA VAL A 216 -21.43 -7.04 -15.93
C VAL A 216 -20.33 -7.48 -14.98
N TYR A 217 -19.64 -6.51 -14.40
CA TYR A 217 -18.44 -6.69 -13.61
C TYR A 217 -18.58 -5.99 -12.26
N ARG A 218 -18.02 -6.62 -11.23
CA ARG A 218 -17.69 -5.94 -9.97
C ARG A 218 -16.40 -5.18 -10.19
N VAL A 219 -16.46 -3.86 -10.04
CA VAL A 219 -15.33 -2.97 -10.33
C VAL A 219 -14.72 -2.48 -9.03
N LYS A 220 -13.39 -2.46 -8.99
CA LYS A 220 -12.62 -1.79 -7.94
C LYS A 220 -11.84 -0.65 -8.58
N LEU A 221 -12.11 0.58 -8.18
CA LEU A 221 -11.44 1.78 -8.66
C LEU A 221 -10.03 1.92 -8.06
N ALA A 222 -9.22 2.80 -8.63
CA ALA A 222 -7.85 3.08 -8.16
C ALA A 222 -7.77 3.51 -6.68
N ASP A 223 -8.81 4.20 -6.17
CA ASP A 223 -8.93 4.60 -4.77
C ASP A 223 -9.40 3.45 -3.84
N GLY A 224 -9.70 2.29 -4.42
CA GLY A 224 -10.19 1.10 -3.74
C GLY A 224 -11.70 1.03 -3.57
N ALA A 225 -12.45 2.05 -4.00
CA ALA A 225 -13.90 2.04 -3.94
C ALA A 225 -14.49 0.94 -4.84
N GLY A 226 -15.50 0.25 -4.31
CA GLY A 226 -16.25 -0.77 -5.05
C GLY A 226 -17.41 -0.14 -5.82
N THR A 227 -17.56 -0.51 -7.08
CA THR A 227 -18.64 -0.06 -7.94
C THR A 227 -19.03 -1.13 -8.96
N LEU A 228 -19.96 -0.81 -9.84
CA LEU A 228 -20.34 -1.65 -10.98
C LEU A 228 -19.75 -1.09 -12.27
N GLY A 229 -19.44 -2.00 -13.19
CA GLY A 229 -19.13 -1.66 -14.56
C GLY A 229 -19.67 -2.71 -15.50
N TYR A 230 -19.91 -2.34 -16.75
CA TYR A 230 -20.47 -3.24 -17.74
C TYR A 230 -19.99 -2.86 -19.13
N LEU A 231 -20.10 -3.83 -20.03
CA LEU A 231 -19.88 -3.61 -21.46
C LEU A 231 -21.23 -3.37 -22.13
N GLU A 232 -21.31 -2.31 -22.94
CA GLU A 232 -22.50 -1.95 -23.70
C GLU A 232 -22.05 -1.49 -25.09
N ASP A 233 -22.45 -2.21 -26.14
CA ASP A 233 -22.06 -1.95 -27.54
C ASP A 233 -20.55 -1.81 -27.77
N GLY A 234 -19.74 -2.62 -27.07
CA GLY A 234 -18.27 -2.58 -27.15
C GLY A 234 -17.62 -1.43 -26.39
N LYS A 235 -18.41 -0.57 -25.72
CA LYS A 235 -17.96 0.48 -24.79
C LYS A 235 -17.82 -0.10 -23.39
N ILE A 236 -16.91 0.48 -22.61
CA ILE A 236 -16.76 0.15 -21.19
C ILE A 236 -17.43 1.26 -20.38
N VAL A 237 -18.43 0.89 -19.59
CA VAL A 237 -19.13 1.80 -18.69
C VAL A 237 -18.72 1.50 -17.25
N VAL A 238 -18.36 2.53 -16.50
CA VAL A 238 -18.05 2.46 -15.07
C VAL A 238 -18.98 3.39 -14.32
N GLU A 239 -19.65 2.87 -13.29
CA GLU A 239 -20.43 3.72 -12.38
C GLU A 239 -19.49 4.36 -11.37
N LEU A 240 -19.56 5.67 -11.21
CA LEU A 240 -18.78 6.39 -10.22
C LEU A 240 -19.71 7.00 -9.18
N PRO A 241 -19.45 6.79 -7.88
CA PRO A 241 -20.21 7.45 -6.84
C PRO A 241 -19.97 8.96 -6.86
N ASN A 242 -21.03 9.71 -6.62
CA ASN A 242 -21.02 11.14 -6.36
C ASN A 242 -21.00 11.40 -4.85
N SER A 243 -20.67 12.62 -4.44
CA SER A 243 -20.62 13.02 -3.02
C SER A 243 -21.97 12.95 -2.31
N ASP A 244 -23.07 12.97 -3.06
CA ASP A 244 -24.45 12.87 -2.56
C ASP A 244 -24.97 11.42 -2.48
N GLY A 245 -24.12 10.44 -2.80
CA GLY A 245 -24.48 9.01 -2.82
C GLY A 245 -25.18 8.55 -4.09
N SER A 246 -25.43 9.43 -5.07
CA SER A 246 -25.88 9.03 -6.41
C SER A 246 -24.72 8.47 -7.24
N PHE A 247 -25.03 7.84 -8.38
CA PHE A 247 -24.02 7.30 -9.30
C PHE A 247 -24.11 8.02 -10.65
N ARG A 248 -22.95 8.33 -11.23
CA ARG A 248 -22.82 8.80 -12.62
C ARG A 248 -22.12 7.74 -13.46
N LYS A 249 -22.34 7.76 -14.77
CA LYS A 249 -21.67 6.85 -15.71
C LYS A 249 -20.46 7.53 -16.32
N GLU A 250 -19.33 6.84 -16.34
CA GLU A 250 -18.17 7.18 -17.16
C GLU A 250 -18.05 6.14 -18.28
N VAL A 251 -18.07 6.60 -19.53
CA VAL A 251 -18.13 5.75 -20.73
C VAL A 251 -16.84 5.88 -21.51
N PHE A 252 -16.17 4.76 -21.76
CA PHE A 252 -14.97 4.70 -22.58
C PHE A 252 -15.24 3.94 -23.87
N GLU A 253 -14.94 4.58 -24.99
CA GLU A 253 -15.11 4.02 -26.33
C GLU A 253 -13.79 3.47 -26.85
N LYS A 254 -13.84 2.38 -27.61
CA LYS A 254 -12.66 1.78 -28.22
C LYS A 254 -12.11 2.74 -29.29
N LYS A 255 -10.80 3.03 -29.21
CA LYS A 255 -10.07 3.80 -30.22
C LYS A 255 -9.59 2.91 -31.37
#